data_AF-A0AA96Z0L5-F1
#
_entry.id   AF-A0AA96Z0L5-F1
#
_cell.length_a   1.000
_cell.length_b   1.000
_cell.length_c   1.000
_cell.angle_alpha   90.00
_cell.angle_beta   90.00
_cell.angle_gamma   90.00
#
_symmetry.space_group_name_H-M   'P 1'
#
loop_
_entity.id
_entity.type
_entity.pdbx_description
1 polymer ?
#
loop_
_entity_poly.entity_id
_entity_poly.type
_entity_poly.pdbx_seq_one_letter_code
_entity_poly.pdbx_strand_id
1 'polypeptide(L)'
;MEWYESLFLQACAHVINQSRVASNRRADGVLNLDIASTRDLVSSYQRGGGLAFSTSEMKQQFSAGADCVLLLLVHEHQFTNALGAVKKSQDVVLSATLRTDARASDFSMYHVDVALVRRTESGAMDIAH
;
A
#
# COMPACT_ATOMS: atom_id res chain seq x y z
N MET A 1 -12.77 -14.04 -9.61
CA MET A 1 -11.78 -13.03 -9.21
C MET A 1 -12.11 -12.67 -7.79
N GLU A 2 -11.20 -12.94 -6.86
CA GLU A 2 -11.45 -12.60 -5.46
C GLU A 2 -11.42 -11.07 -5.31
N TRP A 3 -12.26 -10.53 -4.42
CA TRP A 3 -12.48 -9.07 -4.27
C TRP A 3 -11.17 -8.29 -4.05
N TYR A 4 -10.17 -8.92 -3.44
CA TYR A 4 -8.89 -8.32 -3.11
C TYR A 4 -7.96 -8.12 -4.31
N GLU A 5 -8.05 -8.97 -5.35
CA GLU A 5 -7.28 -8.78 -6.59
C GLU A 5 -7.76 -7.53 -7.33
N SER A 6 -9.08 -7.34 -7.36
CA SER A 6 -9.71 -6.16 -7.95
C SER A 6 -9.30 -4.89 -7.20
N LEU A 7 -9.37 -4.90 -5.86
CA LEU A 7 -8.91 -3.79 -5.03
C LEU A 7 -7.43 -3.47 -5.27
N PHE A 8 -6.57 -4.49 -5.32
CA PHE A 8 -5.14 -4.31 -5.56
C PHE A 8 -4.85 -3.66 -6.93
N LEU A 9 -5.49 -4.15 -8.00
CA LEU A 9 -5.32 -3.58 -9.34
C LEU A 9 -5.85 -2.15 -9.43
N GLN A 10 -6.99 -1.86 -8.78
CA GLN A 10 -7.53 -0.50 -8.71
C GLN A 10 -6.60 0.44 -7.92
N ALA A 11 -6.04 -0.02 -6.81
CA ALA A 11 -5.06 0.74 -6.04
C ALA A 11 -3.82 1.07 -6.88
N CYS A 12 -3.29 0.09 -7.62
CA CYS A 12 -2.16 0.30 -8.53
C CYS A 12 -2.49 1.34 -9.61
N ALA A 13 -3.65 1.23 -10.25
CA ALA A 13 -4.10 2.19 -11.26
C ALA A 13 -4.29 3.60 -10.68
N HIS A 14 -4.85 3.69 -9.47
CA HIS A 14 -5.04 4.94 -8.74
C HIS A 14 -3.70 5.63 -8.43
N VAL A 15 -2.71 4.89 -7.92
CA VAL A 15 -1.35 5.40 -7.65
C VAL A 15 -0.72 5.99 -8.92
N ILE A 16 -0.78 5.26 -10.04
CA ILE A 16 -0.25 5.74 -11.32
C ILE A 16 -0.94 7.04 -11.73
N ASN A 17 -2.27 7.08 -11.66
CA ASN A 17 -3.04 8.26 -12.04
C ASN A 17 -2.73 9.48 -11.14
N GLN A 18 -2.69 9.29 -9.82
CA GLN A 18 -2.35 10.37 -8.88
C GLN A 18 -0.93 10.88 -9.11
N SER A 19 0.01 9.99 -9.42
CA SER A 19 1.38 10.42 -9.72
C SER A 19 1.47 11.27 -10.98
N ARG A 20 0.70 10.93 -12.01
CA ARG A 20 0.63 11.71 -13.25
C ARG A 20 0.00 13.08 -13.01
N VAL A 21 -1.04 13.13 -12.18
CA VAL A 21 -1.67 14.41 -11.77
C VAL A 21 -0.68 15.28 -11.01
N ALA A 22 0.06 14.72 -10.04
CA ALA A 22 1.08 15.44 -9.29
C ALA A 22 2.19 15.98 -10.21
N SER A 23 2.67 15.16 -11.15
CA SER A 23 3.66 15.53 -12.16
C SER A 23 3.19 16.69 -13.04
N ASN A 24 1.97 16.60 -13.58
CA ASN A 24 1.40 17.64 -14.45
C ASN A 24 1.21 18.98 -13.74
N ARG A 25 0.93 18.96 -12.44
CA ARG A 25 0.79 20.18 -11.63
C ARG A 25 2.11 20.86 -11.30
N ARG A 26 3.26 20.25 -11.66
CA ARG A 26 4.60 20.66 -11.20
C ARG A 26 4.63 20.91 -9.70
N ALA A 27 3.84 20.12 -8.96
CA ALA A 27 3.83 20.15 -7.51
C ALA A 27 5.10 19.42 -7.07
N ASP A 28 6.22 20.12 -7.07
CA ASP A 28 7.47 19.58 -6.55
C ASP A 28 7.27 19.24 -5.07
N GLY A 29 7.72 18.03 -4.69
CA GLY A 29 8.06 17.75 -3.30
C GLY A 29 7.06 16.98 -2.42
N VAL A 30 5.84 16.64 -2.84
CA VAL A 30 5.05 15.64 -2.08
C VAL A 30 4.06 14.90 -2.99
N LEU A 31 4.39 13.66 -3.39
CA LEU A 31 3.35 12.72 -3.83
C LEU A 31 2.50 12.32 -2.61
N ASN A 32 1.39 13.03 -2.38
CA ASN A 32 0.47 12.69 -1.30
C ASN A 32 -0.61 11.71 -1.77
N LEU A 33 -0.57 10.49 -1.24
CA LEU A 33 -1.60 9.47 -1.49
C LEU A 33 -2.64 9.40 -0.36
N ASP A 34 -2.41 10.05 0.78
CA ASP A 34 -3.41 10.14 1.85
C ASP A 34 -4.42 11.26 1.56
N ILE A 35 -5.30 10.95 0.61
CA ILE A 35 -6.35 11.82 0.11
C ILE A 35 -7.69 11.08 0.14
N ALA A 36 -8.79 11.84 0.14
CA ALA A 36 -10.15 11.30 0.24
C ALA A 36 -10.41 10.18 -0.79
N SER A 37 -10.03 10.37 -2.05
CA SER A 37 -10.23 9.37 -3.10
C SER A 37 -9.51 8.04 -2.85
N THR A 38 -8.38 8.04 -2.14
CA THR A 38 -7.67 6.79 -1.78
C THR A 38 -8.40 6.06 -0.66
N ARG A 39 -8.96 6.80 0.30
CA ARG A 39 -9.78 6.25 1.39
C ARG A 39 -11.09 5.69 0.85
N ASP A 40 -11.71 6.40 -0.09
CA ASP A 40 -12.95 5.98 -0.75
C ASP A 40 -12.77 4.63 -1.47
N LEU A 41 -11.62 4.44 -2.15
CA LEU A 41 -11.28 3.20 -2.87
C LEU A 41 -11.23 1.96 -1.96
N VAL A 42 -10.82 2.10 -0.69
CA VAL A 42 -10.85 0.98 0.26
C VAL A 42 -12.24 0.84 0.89
N SER A 43 -12.89 1.95 1.22
CA SER A 43 -14.22 1.96 1.85
C SER A 43 -15.31 1.31 1.00
N SER A 44 -15.16 1.32 -0.33
CA SER A 44 -16.09 0.66 -1.26
C SER A 44 -16.02 -0.87 -1.18
N TYR A 45 -14.96 -1.43 -0.59
CA TYR A 45 -14.80 -2.87 -0.38
C TYR A 45 -15.17 -3.21 1.08
N GLN A 46 -16.47 -3.45 1.31
CA GLN A 46 -17.15 -3.59 2.62
C GLN A 46 -16.68 -4.73 3.56
N ARG A 47 -15.50 -5.34 3.39
CA ARG A 47 -15.06 -6.51 4.18
C ARG A 47 -13.77 -6.25 4.94
N GLY A 48 -13.88 -5.59 6.09
CA GLY A 48 -12.79 -5.53 7.08
C GLY A 48 -11.45 -5.01 6.54
N GLY A 49 -11.48 -4.24 5.45
CA GLY A 49 -10.31 -3.72 4.76
C GLY A 49 -9.83 -2.42 5.41
N GLY A 50 -8.61 -2.43 5.93
CA GLY A 50 -7.91 -1.23 6.38
C GLY A 50 -7.12 -0.58 5.25
N LEU A 51 -6.84 0.71 5.40
CA LEU A 51 -5.89 1.45 4.58
C LEU A 51 -4.77 1.97 5.49
N ALA A 52 -3.53 1.86 5.03
CA ALA A 52 -2.37 2.35 5.77
C ALA A 52 -1.34 2.97 4.82
N PHE A 53 -0.73 4.06 5.26
CA PHE A 53 0.36 4.75 4.57
C PHE A 53 1.72 4.53 5.22
N SER A 54 1.73 3.78 6.33
CA SER A 54 2.93 3.37 7.05
C SER A 54 2.78 1.98 7.65
N THR A 55 3.89 1.33 7.95
CA THR A 55 3.88 0.03 8.65
C THR A 55 3.31 0.13 10.07
N SER A 56 3.37 1.30 10.70
CA SER A 56 2.79 1.55 12.02
C SER A 56 1.27 1.65 11.94
N GLU A 57 0.74 2.39 10.96
CA GLU A 57 -0.70 2.44 10.69
C GLU A 57 -1.25 1.07 10.31
N MET A 58 -0.52 0.28 9.52
CA MET A 58 -0.93 -1.08 9.18
C MET A 58 -1.15 -1.93 10.43
N LYS A 59 -0.23 -1.87 11.40
CA LYS A 59 -0.38 -2.56 12.68
C LYS A 59 -1.59 -2.04 13.47
N GLN A 60 -1.82 -0.73 13.47
CA GLN A 60 -2.99 -0.13 14.12
C GLN A 60 -4.30 -0.62 13.49
N GLN A 61 -4.38 -0.71 12.16
CA GLN A 61 -5.54 -1.25 11.44
C GLN A 61 -5.82 -2.70 11.84
N PHE A 62 -4.78 -3.55 11.91
CA PHE A 62 -4.93 -4.92 12.39
C PHE A 62 -5.38 -4.99 13.86
N SER A 63 -4.84 -4.12 14.73
CA SER A 63 -5.29 -4.02 16.12
C SER A 63 -6.74 -3.53 16.26
N ALA A 64 -7.21 -2.71 15.31
CA ALA A 64 -8.60 -2.25 15.23
C ALA A 64 -9.56 -3.32 14.66
N GLY A 65 -9.05 -4.49 14.28
CA GLY A 65 -9.85 -5.61 13.78
C GLY A 65 -9.95 -5.71 12.26
N ALA A 66 -9.10 -5.01 11.51
CA ALA A 66 -9.00 -5.25 10.06
C ALA A 66 -8.47 -6.67 9.79
N ASP A 67 -9.07 -7.35 8.82
CA ASP A 67 -8.62 -8.69 8.39
C ASP A 67 -7.62 -8.60 7.23
N CYS A 68 -7.71 -7.52 6.46
CA CYS A 68 -6.81 -7.21 5.36
C CYS A 68 -6.51 -5.71 5.38
N VAL A 69 -5.29 -5.32 5.02
CA VAL A 69 -4.88 -3.92 4.93
C VAL A 69 -4.25 -3.68 3.56
N LEU A 70 -4.75 -2.68 2.85
CA LEU A 70 -4.04 -2.09 1.72
C LEU A 70 -2.97 -1.14 2.27
N LEU A 71 -1.71 -1.49 2.04
CA LEU A 71 -0.55 -0.71 2.43
C LEU A 71 0.01 0.03 1.22
N LEU A 72 0.15 1.35 1.34
CA LEU A 72 0.76 2.22 0.33
C LEU A 72 1.97 2.93 0.95
N LEU A 73 3.18 2.57 0.55
CA LEU A 73 4.41 3.20 1.05
C LEU A 73 5.02 4.07 -0.04
N VAL A 74 5.12 5.37 0.21
CA VAL A 74 5.76 6.32 -0.71
C VAL A 74 7.24 6.44 -0.36
N HIS A 75 8.10 6.34 -1.37
CA HIS A 75 9.56 6.38 -1.24
C HIS A 75 10.15 7.38 -2.23
N GLU A 76 11.06 8.23 -1.76
CA GLU A 76 11.79 9.17 -2.62
C GLU A 76 12.86 8.48 -3.48
N HIS A 77 13.25 7.26 -3.10
CA HIS A 77 14.32 6.48 -3.72
C HIS A 77 13.92 5.02 -3.90
N GLN A 78 14.39 4.42 -5.00
CA GLN A 78 14.13 3.01 -5.36
C GLN A 78 14.79 1.98 -4.44
N PHE A 79 15.71 2.40 -3.55
CA PHE A 79 16.52 1.50 -2.73
C PHE A 79 15.86 1.15 -1.39
N THR A 80 14.67 1.70 -1.10
CA THR A 80 13.97 1.43 0.15
C THR A 80 13.32 0.06 0.09
N ASN A 81 13.87 -0.91 0.82
CA ASN A 81 13.35 -2.28 0.90
C ASN A 81 12.27 -2.42 2.00
N ALA A 82 11.36 -1.45 2.12
CA ALA A 82 10.36 -1.46 3.17
C ALA A 82 9.39 -2.65 3.00
N LEU A 83 8.94 -2.92 1.78
CA LEU A 83 8.10 -4.06 1.47
C LEU A 83 8.77 -5.41 1.77
N GLY A 84 10.10 -5.52 1.61
CA GLY A 84 10.83 -6.74 1.96
C GLY A 84 10.82 -7.03 3.47
N ALA A 85 10.83 -6.01 4.31
CA ALA A 85 10.68 -6.19 5.76
C ALA A 85 9.25 -6.61 6.15
N VAL A 86 8.23 -6.06 5.47
CA VAL A 86 6.82 -6.45 5.67
C VAL A 86 6.62 -7.91 5.28
N LYS A 87 7.12 -8.35 4.13
CA LYS A 87 7.03 -9.75 3.66
C LYS A 87 7.65 -10.78 4.61
N LYS A 88 8.61 -10.38 5.45
CA LYS A 88 9.23 -11.27 6.45
C LYS A 88 8.39 -11.45 7.72
N SER A 89 7.47 -10.54 7.98
CA SER A 89 6.76 -10.45 9.27
C SER A 89 5.24 -10.55 9.15
N GLN A 90 4.69 -10.51 7.94
CA GLN A 90 3.26 -10.49 7.66
C GLN A 90 2.94 -11.33 6.43
N ASP A 91 1.69 -11.78 6.33
CA ASP A 91 1.18 -12.50 5.16
C ASP A 91 0.83 -11.48 4.05
N VAL A 92 1.74 -11.33 3.08
CA VAL A 92 1.55 -10.43 1.95
C VAL A 92 0.97 -11.21 0.77
N VAL A 93 -0.32 -11.00 0.51
CA VAL A 93 -1.08 -11.73 -0.52
C VAL A 93 -0.71 -11.23 -1.92
N LEU A 94 -0.66 -9.91 -2.10
CA LEU A 94 -0.31 -9.26 -3.37
C LEU A 94 0.62 -8.08 -3.08
N SER A 95 1.58 -7.84 -3.96
CA SER A 95 2.43 -6.67 -3.85
C SER A 95 3.06 -6.25 -5.18
N ALA A 96 3.29 -4.95 -5.34
CA ALA A 96 4.01 -4.38 -6.46
C ALA A 96 4.75 -3.11 -6.02
N THR A 97 5.90 -2.85 -6.63
CA THR A 97 6.60 -1.57 -6.52
C THR A 97 6.36 -0.80 -7.81
N LEU A 98 5.71 0.34 -7.71
CA LEU A 98 5.35 1.17 -8.86
C LEU A 98 6.32 2.33 -8.97
N ARG A 99 6.97 2.45 -10.12
CA ARG A 99 7.66 3.68 -10.51
C ARG A 99 6.61 4.73 -10.86
N THR A 100 6.77 5.94 -10.34
CA THR A 100 5.79 7.01 -10.54
C THR A 100 6.32 8.09 -11.50
N ASP A 101 5.39 8.92 -12.00
CA ASP A 101 5.71 10.09 -12.83
C ASP A 101 5.98 11.36 -12.00
N ALA A 102 5.80 11.28 -10.67
CA ALA A 102 6.05 12.40 -9.76
C ALA A 102 7.53 12.47 -9.38
N ARG A 103 8.11 13.67 -9.48
CA ARG A 103 9.50 13.92 -9.07
C ARG A 103 9.60 14.06 -7.56
N ALA A 104 10.49 13.28 -6.96
CA ALA A 104 10.90 13.45 -5.57
C ALA A 104 12.01 14.50 -5.45
N SER A 105 12.88 14.57 -6.46
CA SER A 105 13.92 15.59 -6.60
C SER A 105 14.18 15.86 -8.07
N ASP A 106 15.12 16.76 -8.38
CA ASP A 106 15.58 17.00 -9.75
C ASP A 106 16.14 15.73 -10.43
N PHE A 107 16.58 14.74 -9.64
CA PHE A 107 17.29 13.56 -10.12
C PHE A 107 16.58 12.23 -9.78
N SER A 108 15.43 12.26 -9.10
CA SER A 108 14.71 11.05 -8.70
C SER A 108 13.19 11.17 -8.79
N MET A 109 12.56 10.03 -9.05
CA MET A 109 11.10 9.89 -9.06
C MET A 109 10.67 9.18 -7.78
N TYR A 110 9.48 9.50 -7.29
CA TYR A 110 8.88 8.70 -6.23
C TYR A 110 8.65 7.26 -6.72
N HIS A 111 8.77 6.33 -5.78
CA HIS A 111 8.37 4.94 -5.92
C HIS A 111 7.29 4.66 -4.88
N VAL A 112 6.32 3.82 -5.23
CA VAL A 112 5.24 3.46 -4.31
C VAL A 112 5.15 1.95 -4.22
N ASP A 113 5.39 1.41 -3.03
CA ASP A 113 5.07 0.02 -2.75
C ASP A 113 3.57 -0.08 -2.44
N VAL A 114 2.87 -0.89 -3.22
CA VAL A 114 1.48 -1.27 -3.00
C VAL A 114 1.47 -2.71 -2.52
N ALA A 115 0.86 -2.97 -1.37
CA ALA A 115 0.72 -4.32 -0.85
C ALA A 115 -0.66 -4.55 -0.25
N LEU A 116 -1.23 -5.72 -0.51
CA LEU A 116 -2.35 -6.23 0.25
C LEU A 116 -1.81 -7.21 1.29
N VAL A 117 -1.96 -6.83 2.56
CA VAL A 117 -1.45 -7.59 3.70
C VAL A 117 -2.63 -8.18 4.45
N ARG A 118 -2.63 -9.49 4.63
CA ARG A 118 -3.63 -10.17 5.46
C ARG A 118 -3.13 -10.20 6.90
N ARG A 119 -4.07 -10.10 7.84
CA ARG A 119 -3.77 -10.36 9.25
C ARG A 119 -3.24 -11.78 9.36
N THR A 120 -2.00 -11.92 9.79
CA THR A 120 -1.49 -13.22 10.24
C THR A 120 -2.27 -13.60 11.48
N GLU A 121 -3.17 -14.57 11.38
CA GLU A 121 -3.64 -15.28 12.56
C GLU A 121 -2.40 -15.85 13.25
N SER A 122 -2.14 -15.47 14.50
CA SER A 122 -1.26 -16.25 15.37
C SER A 122 -1.96 -17.59 15.60
N GLY A 123 -1.87 -18.49 14.62
CA GLY A 123 -2.72 -19.67 14.54
C GLY A 123 -2.37 -20.63 13.40
N ALA A 124 -1.12 -20.65 12.94
CA ALA A 124 -0.62 -21.81 12.22
C ALA A 124 -0.14 -22.85 13.25
N MET A 125 -1.03 -23.79 13.57
CA MET A 125 -0.80 -25.13 14.12
C MET A 125 0.47 -25.34 14.95
N ASP A 126 0.25 -25.60 16.24
CA ASP A 126 1.06 -26.54 17.01
C ASP A 126 1.08 -27.88 16.25
N ILE A 127 2.08 -28.08 15.40
CA ILE A 127 2.40 -29.41 14.88
C ILE A 127 3.13 -30.11 16.04
N ALA A 128 2.34 -30.78 16.88
CA ALA A 128 2.85 -31.76 17.82
C ALA A 128 3.69 -32.78 17.04
N HIS A 129 4.92 -33.00 17.51
CA HIS A 129 5.84 -34.02 17.02
C HIS A 129 6.11 -35.05 18.11
#